data_AF-A0A402BUX7-F1
#
_entry.id   AF-A0A402BUX7-F1
#
_cell.length_a   1.000
_cell.length_b   1.000
_cell.length_c   1.000
_cell.angle_alpha   90.00
_cell.angle_beta   90.00
_cell.angle_gamma   90.00
#
_symmetry.space_group_name_H-M   'P 1'
#
loop_
_entity.id
_entity.type
_entity.pdbx_description
1 polymer ?
#
loop_
_entity_poly.entity_id
_entity_poly.type
_entity_poly.pdbx_seq_one_letter_code
_entity_poly.pdbx_strand_id
1 'polypeptide(L)'
;MAAKVVLFPQKNGYNVTEVEGLIRKWLAELSANEDLIETVTTRMVRFIDTYANSWFEPIFDLPVPTNFSQNEAEAILAAIEKGMDHTASQVQMMMNKIIVERFFLEIDLYENRNNSKKSFRPEFRQRRSD
;
A
#
# COMPACT_ATOMS: atom_id res chain seq x y z
N MET A 1 10.80 9.96 -39.77
CA MET A 1 11.89 10.09 -38.78
C MET A 1 11.32 9.66 -37.45
N ALA A 2 11.90 8.62 -36.83
CA ALA A 2 11.36 8.02 -35.62
C ALA A 2 11.98 8.69 -34.37
N ALA A 3 11.13 9.14 -33.44
CA ALA A 3 11.57 9.67 -32.16
C ALA A 3 12.24 8.57 -31.33
N LYS A 4 13.34 8.90 -30.64
CA LYS A 4 14.06 7.98 -29.76
C LYS A 4 13.43 8.08 -28.36
N VAL A 5 12.65 7.07 -27.98
CA VAL A 5 11.94 7.02 -26.69
C VAL A 5 12.86 6.43 -25.62
N VAL A 6 13.01 7.11 -24.49
CA VAL A 6 13.70 6.60 -23.30
C VAL A 6 12.67 5.99 -22.37
N LEU A 7 12.83 4.71 -22.04
CA LEU A 7 11.90 3.98 -21.18
C LEU A 7 12.25 4.22 -19.71
N PHE A 8 11.22 4.45 -18.89
CA PHE A 8 11.37 4.60 -17.44
C PHE A 8 11.77 3.26 -16.76
N PRO A 9 12.41 3.31 -15.57
CA PRO A 9 12.76 2.11 -14.81
C PRO A 9 11.53 1.28 -14.46
N GLN A 10 11.60 -0.03 -14.70
CA GLN A 10 10.54 -0.96 -14.30
C GLN A 10 10.57 -1.16 -12.77
N LYS A 11 9.41 -1.10 -12.11
CA LYS A 11 9.29 -1.41 -10.69
C LYS A 11 9.76 -2.85 -10.43
N ASN A 12 10.70 -3.02 -9.50
CA ASN A 12 10.88 -4.31 -8.84
C ASN A 12 9.61 -4.62 -8.04
N GLY A 13 8.99 -5.78 -8.28
CA GLY A 13 7.76 -6.16 -7.61
C GLY A 13 7.90 -6.12 -6.10
N TYR A 14 6.89 -5.60 -5.41
CA TYR A 14 6.81 -5.67 -3.95
C TYR A 14 6.74 -7.14 -3.51
N ASN A 15 7.63 -7.57 -2.62
CA ASN A 15 7.58 -8.93 -2.05
C ASN A 15 6.48 -9.01 -0.99
N VAL A 16 5.25 -9.24 -1.44
CA VAL A 16 4.05 -9.32 -0.59
C VAL A 16 4.21 -10.34 0.54
N THR A 17 4.93 -11.43 0.30
CA THR A 17 5.19 -12.50 1.28
C THR A 17 6.03 -12.03 2.47
N GLU A 18 7.03 -11.19 2.24
CA GLU A 18 7.85 -10.62 3.32
C GLU A 18 7.04 -9.66 4.19
N VAL A 19 6.22 -8.84 3.54
CA VAL A 19 5.33 -7.88 4.21
C VAL A 19 4.28 -8.60 5.06
N GLU A 20 3.68 -9.68 4.53
CA GLU A 20 2.77 -10.54 5.29
C GLU A 20 3.44 -11.08 6.56
N GLY A 21 4.67 -11.60 6.45
CA GLY A 21 5.43 -12.11 7.59
C GLY A 21 5.66 -11.05 8.67
N LEU A 22 5.98 -9.82 8.29
CA LEU A 22 6.16 -8.70 9.22
C LEU A 22 4.85 -8.32 9.92
N ILE A 23 3.74 -8.25 9.19
CA ILE A 23 2.42 -7.94 9.75
C ILE A 23 2.02 -9.01 10.77
N ARG A 24 2.15 -10.29 10.42
CA ARG A 24 1.81 -11.41 11.31
C ARG A 24 2.67 -11.38 12.58
N LYS A 25 3.98 -11.17 12.45
CA LYS A 25 4.89 -11.10 13.58
C LYS A 25 4.50 -9.98 14.54
N TRP A 26 4.24 -8.78 14.02
CA TRP A 26 3.87 -7.63 14.85
C TRP A 26 2.52 -7.82 15.53
N LEU A 27 1.52 -8.37 14.83
CA LEU A 27 0.22 -8.65 15.44
C LEU A 27 0.32 -9.73 16.53
N ALA A 28 1.16 -10.75 16.34
CA ALA A 28 1.41 -11.78 17.34
C ALA A 28 2.11 -11.25 18.60
N GLU A 29 2.93 -10.19 18.47
CA GLU A 29 3.54 -9.50 19.62
C GLU A 29 2.51 -8.70 20.44
N LEU A 30 1.38 -8.29 19.83
CA LEU A 30 0.36 -7.48 20.50
C LEU A 30 -0.85 -8.25 20.98
N SER A 31 -1.20 -9.35 20.30
CA SER A 31 -2.40 -10.11 20.60
C SER A 31 -2.18 -11.59 20.35
N ALA A 32 -2.69 -12.42 21.27
CA ALA A 32 -2.75 -13.87 21.08
C ALA A 32 -4.02 -14.30 20.29
N ASN A 33 -4.84 -13.35 19.83
CA ASN A 33 -6.07 -13.65 19.11
C ASN A 33 -5.76 -14.01 17.64
N GLU A 34 -5.75 -15.30 17.34
CA GLU A 34 -5.49 -15.81 15.98
C GLU A 34 -6.48 -15.28 14.92
N ASP A 35 -7.74 -15.08 15.28
CA ASP A 35 -8.77 -14.54 14.37
C ASP A 35 -8.51 -13.07 14.02
N LEU A 36 -8.00 -12.29 14.99
CA LEU A 36 -7.55 -10.92 14.75
C LEU A 36 -6.36 -10.91 13.80
N ILE A 37 -5.34 -11.72 14.10
CA ILE A 37 -4.11 -11.81 13.31
C ILE A 37 -4.47 -12.14 11.87
N GLU A 38 -5.28 -13.17 11.64
CA GLU A 38 -5.65 -13.62 10.29
C GLU A 38 -6.49 -12.57 9.55
N THR A 39 -7.49 -12.00 10.22
CA THR A 39 -8.40 -11.03 9.61
C THR A 39 -7.69 -9.74 9.21
N VAL A 40 -6.85 -9.19 10.10
CA VAL A 40 -6.12 -7.94 9.83
C VAL A 40 -5.04 -8.19 8.78
N THR A 41 -4.28 -9.29 8.88
CA THR A 41 -3.25 -9.64 7.90
C THR A 41 -3.83 -9.76 6.49
N THR A 42 -4.91 -10.53 6.32
CA THR A 42 -5.54 -10.74 5.00
C THR A 42 -5.98 -9.43 4.37
N ARG A 43 -6.57 -8.53 5.16
CA ARG A 43 -7.05 -7.24 4.67
C ARG A 43 -5.90 -6.30 4.30
N MET A 44 -4.83 -6.30 5.08
CA MET A 44 -3.65 -5.50 4.81
C MET A 44 -2.89 -5.95 3.58
N VAL A 45 -2.68 -7.26 3.42
CA VAL A 45 -2.06 -7.83 2.22
C VAL A 45 -2.84 -7.43 0.97
N ARG A 46 -4.17 -7.58 0.99
CA ARG A 46 -5.03 -7.16 -0.12
C ARG A 46 -4.96 -5.66 -0.39
N PHE A 47 -4.94 -4.84 0.66
CA PHE A 47 -4.81 -3.39 0.52
C PHE A 47 -3.49 -3.00 -0.13
N ILE A 48 -2.37 -3.55 0.34
CA ILE A 48 -1.02 -3.26 -0.16
C ILE A 48 -0.90 -3.70 -1.62
N ASP A 49 -1.36 -4.90 -1.96
CA ASP A 49 -1.34 -5.40 -3.32
C ASP A 49 -2.16 -4.51 -4.28
N THR A 50 -3.35 -4.08 -3.86
CA THR A 50 -4.18 -3.19 -4.69
C THR A 50 -3.58 -1.79 -4.80
N TYR A 51 -3.07 -1.24 -3.69
CA TYR A 51 -2.64 0.15 -3.59
C TYR A 51 -1.26 0.39 -4.23
N ALA A 52 -0.28 -0.50 -3.99
CA ALA A 52 1.08 -0.37 -4.52
C ALA A 52 1.13 -0.53 -6.06
N ASN A 53 0.23 -1.35 -6.61
CA ASN A 53 0.17 -1.62 -8.04
C ASN A 53 -0.55 -0.51 -8.85
N SER A 54 -1.40 0.31 -8.23
CA SER A 54 -2.28 1.22 -8.98
C SER A 54 -1.79 2.67 -9.12
N TRP A 55 -0.76 3.13 -8.39
CA TRP A 55 -0.56 4.57 -8.15
C TRP A 55 0.71 5.23 -8.70
N PHE A 56 1.63 4.49 -9.34
CA PHE A 56 2.82 5.13 -9.89
C PHE A 56 3.26 4.50 -11.21
N GLU A 57 2.67 5.00 -12.30
CA GLU A 57 3.18 4.88 -13.66
C GLU A 57 3.60 6.29 -14.11
N PRO A 58 4.89 6.63 -14.08
CA PRO A 58 5.35 7.89 -14.65
C PRO A 58 5.26 7.81 -16.17
N ILE A 59 4.16 8.29 -16.74
CA ILE A 59 3.99 8.47 -18.19
C ILE A 59 4.32 9.93 -18.49
N PHE A 60 5.58 10.21 -18.82
CA PHE A 60 5.96 11.52 -19.33
C PHE A 60 6.75 11.34 -20.62
N ASP A 61 6.05 11.41 -21.76
CA ASP A 61 6.70 11.64 -23.05
C ASP A 61 7.20 13.09 -23.09
N LEU A 62 8.50 13.30 -23.21
CA LEU A 62 9.09 14.64 -23.31
C LEU A 62 9.38 14.98 -24.78
N PRO A 63 8.59 15.84 -25.44
CA PRO A 63 8.89 16.27 -26.80
C PRO A 63 10.09 17.22 -26.80
N VAL A 64 11.14 16.86 -27.54
CA VAL A 64 12.37 17.68 -27.70
C VAL A 64 12.47 18.24 -29.12
N PRO A 65 12.98 19.49 -29.30
CA PRO A 65 13.16 20.11 -30.62
C PRO A 65 14.07 19.30 -31.56
N THR A 66 13.92 19.46 -32.87
CA THR A 66 14.73 18.73 -33.88
C THR A 66 16.22 19.06 -33.88
N ASN A 67 16.61 20.15 -33.24
CA ASN A 67 17.94 20.74 -33.19
C ASN A 67 18.59 20.53 -31.81
N PHE A 68 18.06 19.60 -31.03
CA PHE A 68 18.51 19.30 -29.68
C PHE A 68 19.89 18.63 -29.71
N SER A 69 20.86 19.23 -29.02
CA SER A 69 22.21 18.68 -28.97
C SER A 69 22.28 17.48 -28.02
N GLN A 70 23.28 16.63 -28.21
CA GLN A 70 23.45 15.45 -27.38
C GLN A 70 23.76 15.79 -25.91
N ASN A 71 24.53 16.85 -25.67
CA ASN A 71 24.82 17.33 -24.31
C ASN A 71 23.56 17.83 -23.59
N GLU A 72 22.62 18.47 -24.31
CA GLU A 72 21.34 18.91 -23.74
C GLU A 72 20.43 17.70 -23.44
N ALA A 73 20.48 16.65 -24.27
CA ALA A 73 19.78 15.38 -24.01
C ALA A 73 20.27 14.69 -22.75
N GLU A 74 21.59 14.60 -22.57
CA GLU A 74 22.19 14.00 -21.38
C GLU A 74 21.89 14.83 -20.12
N ALA A 75 21.93 16.15 -20.22
CA ALA A 75 21.58 17.05 -19.10
C ALA A 75 20.10 16.94 -18.69
N ILE A 76 19.18 16.85 -19.66
CA ILE A 76 17.75 16.65 -19.37
C ILE A 76 17.52 15.27 -18.76
N LEU A 77 18.13 14.21 -19.30
CA LEU A 77 18.00 12.87 -18.75
C LEU A 77 18.49 12.82 -17.30
N ALA A 78 19.66 13.39 -17.01
CA ALA A 78 20.18 13.44 -15.65
C ALA A 78 19.28 14.27 -14.71
N ALA A 79 18.68 15.36 -15.18
CA ALA A 79 17.72 16.15 -14.40
C ALA A 79 16.40 15.40 -14.15
N ILE A 80 15.92 14.64 -15.14
CA ILE A 80 14.73 13.79 -15.04
C ILE A 80 15.01 12.64 -14.07
N GLU A 81 16.13 11.92 -14.20
CA GLU A 81 16.52 10.84 -13.29
C GLU A 81 16.60 11.35 -11.85
N LYS A 82 17.30 12.47 -11.62
CA LYS A 82 17.43 13.06 -10.29
C LYS A 82 16.09 13.54 -9.71
N GLY A 83 15.24 14.16 -10.54
CA GLY A 83 13.90 14.58 -10.14
C GLY A 83 12.98 13.40 -9.84
N MET A 84 13.05 12.36 -10.67
CA MET A 84 12.31 11.12 -10.54
C MET A 84 12.69 10.38 -9.26
N ASP A 85 13.98 10.27 -8.93
CA ASP A 85 14.43 9.64 -7.69
C ASP A 85 13.90 10.36 -6.45
N HIS A 86 13.90 11.70 -6.47
CA HIS A 86 13.37 12.50 -5.37
C HIS A 86 11.86 12.33 -5.23
N THR A 87 11.11 12.41 -6.33
CA THR A 87 9.66 12.22 -6.34
C THR A 87 9.28 10.78 -5.98
N ALA A 88 10.00 9.78 -6.49
CA ALA A 88 9.81 8.38 -6.15
C ALA A 88 10.00 8.13 -4.65
N SER A 89 11.02 8.75 -4.04
CA SER A 89 11.23 8.70 -2.59
C SER A 89 10.07 9.33 -1.81
N GLN A 90 9.60 10.51 -2.23
CA GLN A 90 8.44 11.15 -1.59
C GLN A 90 7.16 10.31 -1.71
N VAL A 91 6.90 9.74 -2.89
CA VAL A 91 5.75 8.86 -3.13
C VAL A 91 5.87 7.59 -2.30
N GLN A 92 7.06 6.99 -2.21
CA GLN A 92 7.33 5.84 -1.35
C GLN A 92 7.05 6.14 0.12
N MET A 93 7.51 7.29 0.63
CA MET A 93 7.25 7.72 2.00
C MET A 93 5.75 7.90 2.26
N MET A 94 5.03 8.53 1.32
CA MET A 94 3.59 8.70 1.41
C MET A 94 2.85 7.37 1.43
N MET A 95 3.21 6.43 0.53
CA MET A 95 2.63 5.09 0.49
C MET A 95 2.86 4.35 1.82
N ASN A 96 4.08 4.38 2.36
CA ASN A 96 4.40 3.76 3.64
C ASN A 96 3.55 4.32 4.78
N LYS A 97 3.37 5.65 4.83
CA LYS A 97 2.53 6.29 5.86
C LYS A 97 1.08 5.82 5.78
N ILE A 98 0.51 5.76 4.57
CA ILE A 98 -0.86 5.30 4.35
C ILE A 98 -1.02 3.83 4.76
N ILE A 99 -0.04 2.98 4.46
CA ILE A 99 -0.04 1.56 4.86
C ILE A 99 -0.09 1.44 6.40
N VAL A 100 0.73 2.22 7.11
CA VAL A 100 0.75 2.21 8.59
C VAL A 100 -0.56 2.72 9.18
N GLU A 101 -1.10 3.83 8.68
CA GLU A 101 -2.39 4.36 9.15
C GLU A 101 -3.53 3.36 8.90
N ARG A 102 -3.54 2.73 7.72
CA ARG A 102 -4.55 1.72 7.38
C ARG A 102 -4.46 0.50 8.30
N PHE A 103 -3.25 0.12 8.69
CA PHE A 103 -3.02 -1.01 9.58
C PHE A 103 -3.69 -0.84 10.94
N PHE A 104 -3.46 0.29 11.62
CA PHE A 104 -4.10 0.58 12.88
C PHE A 104 -5.63 0.65 12.75
N LEU A 105 -6.11 1.27 11.67
CA LEU A 105 -7.55 1.33 11.39
C LEU A 105 -8.18 -0.07 11.27
N GLU A 106 -7.52 -1.04 10.62
CA GLU A 106 -8.07 -2.40 10.50
C GLU A 106 -8.14 -3.14 11.84
N ILE A 107 -7.20 -2.89 12.75
CA ILE A 107 -7.24 -3.40 14.13
C ILE A 107 -8.46 -2.81 14.85
N ASP A 108 -8.60 -1.48 14.85
CA ASP A 108 -9.73 -0.78 15.48
C ASP A 108 -11.08 -1.26 14.91
N LEU A 109 -11.18 -1.43 13.59
CA LEU A 109 -12.38 -1.92 12.93
C LEU A 109 -12.73 -3.36 13.33
N TYR A 110 -11.72 -4.22 13.48
CA TYR A 110 -11.92 -5.59 13.94
C TYR A 110 -12.43 -5.60 15.38
N GLU A 111 -11.78 -4.86 16.28
CA GLU A 111 -12.15 -4.80 17.69
C GLU A 111 -13.56 -4.22 17.88
N ASN A 112 -13.89 -3.13 17.20
CA ASN A 112 -15.21 -2.52 17.26
C ASN A 112 -16.32 -3.48 16.80
N ARG A 113 -16.10 -4.21 15.70
CA ARG A 113 -17.08 -5.21 15.20
C ARG A 113 -17.31 -6.35 16.19
N ASN A 114 -16.25 -6.82 16.85
CA ASN A 114 -16.36 -7.93 17.80
C ASN A 114 -16.88 -7.50 19.18
N ASN A 115 -16.66 -6.24 19.57
CA ASN A 115 -17.28 -5.66 20.77
C ASN A 115 -18.77 -5.39 20.58
N SER A 116 -19.21 -4.91 19.41
CA SER A 116 -20.64 -4.74 19.10
C SER A 116 -21.43 -6.07 19.10
N LYS A 117 -20.81 -7.18 18.70
CA LYS A 117 -21.45 -8.51 18.71
C LYS A 117 -21.65 -9.10 20.11
N LYS A 118 -20.87 -8.67 21.12
CA LYS A 118 -21.05 -9.13 22.51
C LYS A 118 -22.27 -8.50 23.21
N SER A 119 -22.82 -7.39 22.68
CA SER A 119 -23.90 -6.62 23.31
C SER A 119 -25.32 -7.13 23.00
N PHE A 120 -25.51 -8.09 22.08
CA PHE A 120 -26.85 -8.54 21.66
C PHE A 120 -27.07 -10.03 21.98
N ARG A 121 -27.22 -10.35 23.26
CA ARG A 121 -27.98 -11.53 23.69
C ARG A 121 -29.30 -11.04 24.29
N PRO A 122 -30.42 -11.07 23.56
CA PRO A 122 -31.71 -10.95 24.22
C PRO A 122 -31.89 -12.21 25.06
N GLU A 123 -31.85 -12.07 26.38
CA GLU A 123 -32.34 -13.08 27.30
C GLU A 123 -33.82 -13.30 26.99
N PHE A 124 -34.12 -14.37 26.25
CA PHE A 124 -35.46 -14.90 26.16
C PHE A 124 -35.84 -15.40 27.56
N ARG A 125 -36.45 -14.51 28.34
CA ARG A 125 -37.18 -14.84 29.57
C ARG A 125 -38.17 -15.95 29.24
N GLN A 126 -37.85 -17.17 29.65
CA GLN A 126 -38.83 -18.23 29.87
C GLN A 126 -39.88 -17.68 30.84
N ARG A 127 -41.05 -17.29 30.30
CA ARG A 127 -42.24 -17.13 31.13
C ARG A 127 -42.81 -18.51 31.38
N ARG A 128 -42.77 -18.85 32.67
CA ARG A 128 -43.36 -19.99 33.38
C ARG A 128 -44.66 -20.48 32.76
N SER A 129 -44.74 -21.78 32.53
CA SER A 129 -45.97 -22.54 32.73
C SER A 129 -46.19 -22.72 34.22
N ASP A 130 -47.47 -22.78 34.59
CA ASP A 130 -48.10 -23.02 35.91
C ASP A 130 -48.58 -21.74 36.63
#